data_AF-A0A2C9VQB6-F1
#
_entry.id   AF-A0A2C9VQB6-F1
#
_cell.length_a   1.000
_cell.length_b   1.000
_cell.length_c   1.000
_cell.angle_alpha   90.00
_cell.angle_beta   90.00
_cell.angle_gamma   90.00
#
_symmetry.space_group_name_H-M   'P 1'
#
loop_
_entity.id
_entity.type
_entity.pdbx_description
1 polymer ?
#
loop_
_entity_poly.entity_id
_entity_poly.type
_entity_poly.pdbx_seq_one_letter_code
_entity_poly.pdbx_strand_id
1 'polypeptide(L)'
;MVTLVVATTIDAASIGPASALLSMPGWQPGPPWPEDAQSFVNKEVRLIKLGNRLVKEDHLDKRWEEATGESVNEVIFLSKHVASSSRPALTIHPIGTPHISEGEVLVAGGKAGWVAPPNPRIGPWLRLLKTIAASHNLSPEFEVTLEATHHGPVINSPTMFVEIGSTEEYWRRQDAAQTIALLVWQGLGLGEGISVGDWPRNNGKNKILFGIGGGHYVPRHMDIVLSFKSWQRNAIKGFLVDRNIKIGKPSDF
;
A
#
# COMPACT_ATOMS: atom_id res chain seq x y z
N MET A 1 14.52 -5.96 12.24
CA MET A 1 13.99 -5.59 10.91
C MET A 1 13.16 -4.34 11.06
N VAL A 2 13.15 -3.47 10.05
CA VAL A 2 12.44 -2.18 10.07
C VAL A 2 11.37 -2.12 8.98
N THR A 3 10.37 -1.25 9.18
CA THR A 3 9.40 -0.87 8.15
C THR A 3 9.79 0.46 7.56
N LEU A 4 9.90 0.54 6.23
CA LEU A 4 10.17 1.81 5.54
C LEU A 4 8.85 2.43 5.09
N VAL A 5 8.56 3.64 5.56
CA VAL A 5 7.52 4.52 5.03
C VAL A 5 8.21 5.57 4.16
N VAL A 6 7.95 5.55 2.87
CA VAL A 6 8.75 6.29 1.89
C VAL A 6 7.91 7.35 1.21
N ALA A 7 8.42 8.58 1.25
CA ALA A 7 7.83 9.74 0.63
C ALA A 7 8.85 10.44 -0.29
N THR A 8 8.38 11.31 -1.17
CA THR A 8 9.22 12.12 -2.05
C THR A 8 8.85 13.60 -2.01
N THR A 9 9.85 14.46 -2.03
CA THR A 9 9.71 15.93 -1.94
C THR A 9 9.07 16.57 -3.18
N ILE A 10 9.03 15.85 -4.29
CA ILE A 10 8.46 16.33 -5.56
C ILE A 10 6.98 15.93 -5.76
N ASP A 11 6.33 15.37 -4.74
CA ASP A 11 4.94 14.93 -4.77
C ASP A 11 4.15 15.46 -3.56
N ALA A 12 3.13 16.29 -3.82
CA ALA A 12 2.30 16.88 -2.77
C ALA A 12 1.49 15.83 -1.99
N ALA A 13 0.99 14.80 -2.67
CA ALA A 13 0.28 13.68 -2.03
C ALA A 13 1.22 12.78 -1.23
N SER A 14 2.53 12.97 -1.36
CA SER A 14 3.55 12.27 -0.58
C SER A 14 3.98 13.09 0.64
N ILE A 15 4.36 14.36 0.44
CA ILE A 15 4.83 15.24 1.53
C ILE A 15 3.73 15.62 2.51
N GLY A 16 2.49 15.81 2.06
CA GLY A 16 1.37 16.10 2.96
C GLY A 16 1.23 15.03 4.05
N PRO A 17 0.95 13.75 3.67
CA PRO A 17 0.90 12.65 4.61
C PRO A 17 2.16 12.46 5.45
N ALA A 18 3.35 12.55 4.84
CA ALA A 18 4.61 12.39 5.56
C ALA A 18 4.79 13.46 6.66
N SER A 19 4.43 14.71 6.36
CA SER A 19 4.55 15.82 7.32
C SER A 19 3.50 15.73 8.43
N ALA A 20 2.27 15.31 8.09
CA ALA A 20 1.24 15.03 9.08
C ALA A 20 1.63 13.87 10.00
N LEU A 21 2.25 12.81 9.46
CA LEU A 21 2.75 11.69 10.26
C LEU A 21 3.89 12.10 11.19
N LEU A 22 4.87 12.87 10.70
CA LEU A 22 5.98 13.39 11.51
C LEU A 22 5.53 14.36 12.62
N SER A 23 4.36 14.96 12.48
CA SER A 23 3.77 15.83 13.49
C SER A 23 3.15 15.04 14.67
N MET A 24 3.05 13.71 14.53
CA MET A 24 2.60 12.83 15.62
C MET A 24 3.76 12.54 16.60
N PRO A 25 3.48 12.09 17.84
CA PRO A 25 4.54 11.89 18.84
C PRO A 25 5.56 10.79 18.48
N GLY A 26 6.77 10.89 19.02
CA GLY A 26 7.76 9.80 19.01
C GLY A 26 8.73 9.77 17.82
N TRP A 27 8.65 10.72 16.89
CA TRP A 27 9.64 10.85 15.82
C TRP A 27 10.91 11.55 16.27
N GLN A 28 12.05 11.02 15.83
CA GLN A 28 13.38 11.61 16.01
C GLN A 28 14.15 11.57 14.69
N PRO A 29 15.21 12.38 14.51
CA PRO A 29 16.11 12.23 13.36
C PRO A 29 16.63 10.79 13.24
N GLY A 30 16.55 10.23 12.04
CA GLY A 30 17.00 8.88 11.72
C GLY A 30 18.47 8.80 11.32
N PRO A 31 18.97 7.61 10.96
CA PRO A 31 20.35 7.43 10.48
C PRO A 31 20.58 8.19 9.17
N PRO A 32 21.79 8.71 8.91
CA PRO A 32 22.11 9.31 7.63
C PRO A 32 21.79 8.34 6.48
N TRP A 33 21.11 8.85 5.47
CA TRP A 33 20.74 8.11 4.26
C TRP A 33 21.31 8.87 3.05
N PRO A 34 21.90 8.20 2.04
CA PRO A 34 22.52 8.89 0.90
C PRO A 34 21.53 9.80 0.13
N GLU A 35 22.07 10.73 -0.68
CA GLU A 35 21.32 11.56 -1.66
C GLU A 35 20.44 12.68 -1.07
N ASP A 36 20.93 13.45 -0.10
CA ASP A 36 20.20 14.56 0.55
C ASP A 36 18.82 14.17 1.10
N ALA A 37 18.62 12.87 1.32
CA ALA A 37 17.39 12.32 1.81
C ALA A 37 17.30 12.50 3.33
N GLN A 38 16.09 12.83 3.80
CA GLN A 38 15.82 12.94 5.23
C GLN A 38 15.26 11.64 5.75
N SER A 39 15.79 11.14 6.86
CA SER A 39 15.27 9.97 7.55
C SER A 39 14.81 10.34 8.96
N PHE A 40 13.78 9.64 9.43
CA PHE A 40 13.21 9.81 10.76
C PHE A 40 12.90 8.44 11.34
N VAL A 41 13.03 8.31 12.65
CA VAL A 41 12.82 7.06 13.38
C VAL A 41 11.70 7.19 14.40
N ASN A 42 10.84 6.17 14.45
CA ASN A 42 9.87 5.94 15.52
C ASN A 42 9.67 4.43 15.70
N LYS A 43 10.14 3.86 16.82
CA LYS A 43 10.20 2.41 17.05
C LYS A 43 10.91 1.70 15.87
N GLU A 44 10.34 0.64 15.32
CA GLU A 44 10.85 -0.09 14.15
C GLU A 44 10.46 0.55 12.80
N VAL A 45 9.84 1.74 12.79
CA VAL A 45 9.46 2.45 11.58
C VAL A 45 10.51 3.49 11.23
N ARG A 46 10.84 3.57 9.93
CA ARG A 46 11.69 4.60 9.34
C ARG A 46 10.86 5.37 8.34
N LEU A 47 10.69 6.68 8.52
CA LEU A 47 10.13 7.54 7.50
C LEU A 47 11.27 8.15 6.70
N ILE A 48 11.26 7.97 5.38
CA ILE A 48 12.30 8.47 4.48
C ILE A 48 11.67 9.45 3.49
N LYS A 49 12.31 10.60 3.27
CA LYS A 49 11.94 11.57 2.23
C LYS A 49 13.06 11.62 1.18
N LEU A 50 12.70 11.26 -0.05
CA LEU A 50 13.61 11.22 -1.19
C LEU A 50 13.42 12.44 -2.11
N GLY A 51 14.39 12.66 -3.00
CA GLY A 51 14.37 13.75 -3.99
C GLY A 51 13.86 13.36 -5.38
N ASN A 52 13.56 12.08 -5.61
CA ASN A 52 13.28 11.53 -6.94
C ASN A 52 11.92 10.80 -6.97
N ARG A 53 11.47 10.41 -8.17
CA ARG A 53 10.19 9.73 -8.39
C ARG A 53 10.22 8.33 -7.78
N LEU A 54 9.29 8.05 -6.87
CA LEU A 54 9.23 6.77 -6.13
C LEU A 54 9.18 5.54 -7.04
N VAL A 55 8.50 5.63 -8.19
CA VAL A 55 8.44 4.53 -9.18
C VAL A 55 9.80 4.17 -9.80
N LYS A 56 10.84 4.99 -9.61
CA LYS A 56 12.22 4.77 -10.07
C LYS A 56 13.18 4.39 -8.94
N GLU A 57 12.71 4.26 -7.71
CA GLU A 57 13.53 3.93 -6.55
C GLU A 57 13.80 2.43 -6.44
N ASP A 58 14.37 1.85 -7.50
CA ASP A 58 14.69 0.43 -7.55
C ASP A 58 15.62 0.03 -6.40
N HIS A 59 15.35 -1.14 -5.85
CA HIS A 59 16.10 -1.80 -4.79
C HIS A 59 16.28 -0.93 -3.53
N LEU A 60 15.34 -0.02 -3.25
CA LEU A 60 15.39 0.87 -2.09
C LEU A 60 15.57 0.10 -0.77
N ASP A 61 14.91 -1.06 -0.65
CA ASP A 61 15.06 -1.97 0.47
C ASP A 61 16.53 -2.41 0.65
N LYS A 62 17.16 -2.95 -0.40
CA LYS A 62 18.56 -3.39 -0.35
C LYS A 62 19.53 -2.25 -0.10
N ARG A 63 19.32 -1.13 -0.80
CA ARG A 63 20.14 0.07 -0.59
C ARG A 63 20.06 0.46 0.90
N TRP A 64 18.86 0.46 1.49
CA TRP A 64 18.67 0.77 2.91
C TRP A 64 19.50 -0.16 3.81
N GLU A 65 19.39 -1.47 3.59
CA GLU A 65 20.16 -2.47 4.34
C GLU A 65 21.66 -2.24 4.20
N GLU A 66 22.15 -1.96 3.00
CA GLU A 66 23.57 -1.74 2.71
C GLU A 66 24.14 -0.52 3.42
N ALA A 67 23.42 0.61 3.47
CA ALA A 67 23.96 1.82 4.08
C ALA A 67 23.73 1.91 5.60
N THR A 68 22.70 1.24 6.14
CA THR A 68 22.32 1.37 7.56
C THR A 68 22.59 0.13 8.39
N GLY A 69 22.74 -1.04 7.75
CA GLY A 69 22.77 -2.34 8.41
C GLY A 69 21.40 -2.82 8.93
N GLU A 70 20.31 -2.06 8.70
CA GLU A 70 18.97 -2.43 9.17
C GLU A 70 18.21 -3.23 8.12
N SER A 71 17.94 -4.52 8.38
CA SER A 71 17.13 -5.35 7.47
C SER A 71 15.69 -4.84 7.31
N VAL A 72 15.15 -4.85 6.08
CA VAL A 72 13.86 -4.28 5.73
C VAL A 72 12.75 -5.34 5.69
N ASN A 73 11.78 -5.22 6.59
CA ASN A 73 10.62 -6.11 6.69
C ASN A 73 9.57 -5.82 5.62
N GLU A 74 9.27 -4.53 5.37
CA GLU A 74 8.26 -4.10 4.40
C GLU A 74 8.48 -2.64 4.00
N VAL A 75 7.97 -2.27 2.82
CA VAL A 75 8.05 -0.90 2.27
C VAL A 75 6.64 -0.39 1.97
N ILE A 76 6.36 0.85 2.37
CA ILE A 76 5.07 1.52 2.17
C ILE A 76 5.34 2.87 1.52
N PHE A 77 4.97 3.01 0.26
CA PHE A 77 5.12 4.26 -0.47
C PHE A 77 3.88 5.14 -0.29
N LEU A 78 4.11 6.43 -0.03
CA LEU A 78 3.08 7.46 -0.04
C LEU A 78 3.21 8.24 -1.35
N SER A 79 2.20 8.24 -2.22
CA SER A 79 2.29 8.92 -3.51
C SER A 79 0.96 9.48 -3.99
N LYS A 80 0.99 10.20 -5.11
CA LYS A 80 -0.20 10.59 -5.86
C LYS A 80 -0.69 9.47 -6.76
N HIS A 81 -2.00 9.35 -6.82
CA HIS A 81 -2.70 8.73 -7.93
C HIS A 81 -3.05 9.78 -8.98
N VAL A 82 -2.90 9.45 -10.26
CA VAL A 82 -3.33 10.28 -11.40
C VAL A 82 -4.34 9.50 -12.24
N ALA A 83 -5.54 10.03 -12.39
CA ALA A 83 -6.60 9.42 -13.18
C ALA A 83 -7.28 10.42 -14.13
N SER A 84 -7.55 10.00 -15.37
CA SER A 84 -8.25 10.82 -16.36
C SER A 84 -9.71 11.14 -16.00
N SER A 85 -10.29 10.38 -15.07
CA SER A 85 -11.63 10.63 -14.54
C SER A 85 -11.69 11.85 -13.61
N SER A 86 -10.53 12.31 -13.13
CA SER A 86 -10.38 13.36 -12.11
C SER A 86 -11.17 13.12 -10.82
N ARG A 87 -11.67 11.90 -10.59
CA ARG A 87 -12.44 11.56 -9.39
C ARG A 87 -11.51 11.50 -8.17
N PRO A 88 -11.87 12.13 -7.04
CA PRO A 88 -11.12 12.02 -5.81
C PRO A 88 -11.12 10.57 -5.29
N ALA A 89 -9.93 10.06 -4.95
CA ALA A 89 -9.78 8.69 -4.47
C ALA A 89 -8.66 8.59 -3.43
N LEU A 90 -8.82 7.67 -2.48
CA LEU A 90 -7.76 7.22 -1.59
C LEU A 90 -7.53 5.75 -1.92
N THR A 91 -6.33 5.41 -2.38
CA THR A 91 -6.09 4.10 -2.98
C THR A 91 -4.96 3.34 -2.30
N ILE A 92 -4.99 2.02 -2.43
CA ILE A 92 -3.93 1.13 -1.99
C ILE A 92 -3.71 0.08 -3.08
N HIS A 93 -2.47 -0.19 -3.45
CA HIS A 93 -2.21 -1.22 -4.45
C HIS A 93 -0.84 -1.90 -4.32
N PRO A 94 -0.73 -3.17 -4.78
CA PRO A 94 0.56 -3.82 -4.98
C PRO A 94 1.29 -3.25 -6.20
N ILE A 95 2.60 -3.45 -6.26
CA ILE A 95 3.44 -2.95 -7.36
C ILE A 95 3.98 -4.05 -8.26
N GLY A 96 4.31 -3.67 -9.49
CA GLY A 96 4.88 -4.54 -10.50
C GLY A 96 4.30 -4.32 -11.88
N THR A 97 4.94 -4.89 -12.89
CA THR A 97 4.52 -4.81 -14.29
C THR A 97 4.35 -6.21 -14.89
N PRO A 98 3.44 -7.06 -14.34
CA PRO A 98 3.25 -8.43 -14.81
C PRO A 98 2.66 -8.51 -16.21
N HIS A 99 2.02 -7.43 -16.66
CA HIS A 99 1.36 -7.33 -17.96
C HIS A 99 2.30 -6.88 -19.08
N ILE A 100 3.54 -6.48 -18.75
CA ILE A 100 4.54 -5.98 -19.70
C ILE A 100 5.50 -7.12 -20.07
N SER A 101 5.67 -7.36 -21.35
CA SER A 101 6.57 -8.37 -21.91
C SER A 101 8.01 -7.84 -22.03
N GLU A 102 8.98 -8.75 -22.08
CA GLU A 102 10.37 -8.38 -22.28
C GLU A 102 10.55 -7.64 -23.63
N GLY A 103 11.25 -6.49 -23.61
CA GLY A 103 11.42 -5.62 -24.77
C GLY A 103 10.35 -4.53 -24.94
N GLU A 104 9.24 -4.59 -24.21
CA GLU A 104 8.26 -3.49 -24.18
C GLU A 104 8.72 -2.32 -23.30
N VAL A 105 8.24 -1.12 -23.62
CA VAL A 105 8.66 0.11 -22.94
C VAL A 105 7.97 0.25 -21.58
N LEU A 106 8.77 0.40 -20.52
CA LEU A 106 8.29 0.71 -19.17
C LEU A 106 8.14 2.23 -18.99
N VAL A 107 6.90 2.70 -18.88
CA VAL A 107 6.59 4.13 -18.74
C VAL A 107 6.71 4.66 -17.31
N ALA A 108 6.63 3.78 -16.31
CA ALA A 108 6.58 4.13 -14.90
C ALA A 108 7.48 3.23 -14.04
N GLY A 109 8.71 2.99 -14.50
CA GLY A 109 9.70 2.16 -13.79
C GLY A 109 9.30 0.69 -13.65
N GLY A 110 10.08 -0.06 -12.87
CA GLY A 110 9.87 -1.50 -12.66
C GLY A 110 10.64 -2.38 -13.66
N LYS A 111 10.18 -3.62 -13.82
CA LYS A 111 10.78 -4.64 -14.68
C LYS A 111 9.69 -5.47 -15.38
N ALA A 112 9.82 -5.69 -16.68
CA ALA A 112 8.88 -6.52 -17.44
C ALA A 112 8.67 -7.89 -16.79
N GLY A 113 7.41 -8.35 -16.73
CA GLY A 113 7.03 -9.65 -16.16
C GLY A 113 7.25 -9.79 -14.66
N TRP A 114 7.51 -8.71 -13.93
CA TRP A 114 7.89 -8.76 -12.52
C TRP A 114 6.81 -8.19 -11.59
N VAL A 115 6.73 -8.73 -10.37
CA VAL A 115 5.88 -8.25 -9.28
C VAL A 115 6.63 -8.28 -7.94
N ALA A 116 6.41 -7.29 -7.08
CA ALA A 116 6.88 -7.34 -5.70
C ALA A 116 6.07 -8.37 -4.91
N PRO A 117 6.61 -8.93 -3.81
CA PRO A 117 5.76 -9.57 -2.82
C PRO A 117 4.70 -8.57 -2.32
N PRO A 118 3.40 -8.91 -2.38
CA PRO A 118 2.36 -7.97 -1.96
C PRO A 118 2.43 -7.76 -0.45
N ASN A 119 2.27 -6.51 -0.01
CA ASN A 119 2.22 -6.21 1.42
C ASN A 119 0.99 -6.88 2.08
N PRO A 120 1.15 -7.67 3.16
CA PRO A 120 0.05 -8.36 3.84
C PRO A 120 -1.02 -7.42 4.42
N ARG A 121 -0.70 -6.13 4.54
CA ARG A 121 -1.55 -5.08 5.07
C ARG A 121 -2.56 -4.54 4.08
N ILE A 122 -2.42 -4.76 2.76
CA ILE A 122 -3.30 -4.16 1.73
C ILE A 122 -4.79 -4.28 2.08
N GLY A 123 -5.28 -5.51 2.33
CA GLY A 123 -6.68 -5.74 2.66
C GLY A 123 -7.10 -5.16 4.02
N PRO A 124 -6.38 -5.45 5.13
CA PRO A 124 -6.62 -4.83 6.43
C PRO A 124 -6.59 -3.30 6.43
N TRP A 125 -5.62 -2.69 5.74
CA TRP A 125 -5.46 -1.24 5.65
C TRP A 125 -6.51 -0.60 4.76
N LEU A 126 -6.98 -1.25 3.71
CA LEU A 126 -8.14 -0.77 2.95
C LEU A 126 -9.37 -0.62 3.85
N ARG A 127 -9.65 -1.62 4.70
CA ARG A 127 -10.77 -1.55 5.66
C ARG A 127 -10.56 -0.47 6.71
N LEU A 128 -9.33 -0.32 7.21
CA LEU A 128 -8.99 0.71 8.17
C LEU A 128 -9.14 2.11 7.55
N LEU A 129 -8.61 2.32 6.35
CA LEU A 129 -8.70 3.55 5.57
C LEU A 129 -10.16 3.93 5.31
N LYS A 130 -11.01 2.95 4.97
CA LYS A 130 -12.45 3.19 4.80
C LYS A 130 -13.12 3.68 6.08
N THR A 131 -12.78 3.10 7.23
CA THR A 131 -13.28 3.54 8.53
C THR A 131 -12.82 4.96 8.88
N ILE A 132 -11.52 5.24 8.70
CA ILE A 132 -10.96 6.58 8.99
C ILE A 132 -11.55 7.63 8.04
N ALA A 133 -11.60 7.36 6.74
CA ALA A 133 -12.17 8.28 5.76
C ALA A 133 -13.65 8.57 6.06
N ALA A 134 -14.42 7.60 6.57
CA ALA A 134 -15.79 7.83 7.00
C ALA A 134 -15.86 8.71 8.27
N SER A 135 -15.02 8.45 9.28
CA SER A 135 -15.01 9.25 10.52
C SER A 135 -14.53 10.69 10.31
N HIS A 136 -13.73 10.92 9.27
CA HIS A 136 -13.27 12.25 8.84
C HIS A 136 -14.16 12.89 7.75
N ASN A 137 -15.33 12.31 7.46
CA ASN A 137 -16.30 12.81 6.49
C ASN A 137 -15.73 13.00 5.05
N LEU A 138 -14.75 12.19 4.66
CA LEU A 138 -14.22 12.16 3.30
C LEU A 138 -15.03 11.24 2.38
N SER A 139 -15.73 10.24 2.92
CA SER A 139 -16.49 9.26 2.13
C SER A 139 -17.57 9.81 1.16
N PRO A 140 -18.19 10.97 1.40
CA PRO A 140 -19.10 11.57 0.40
C PRO A 140 -18.39 12.01 -0.90
N GLU A 141 -17.07 12.20 -0.86
CA GLU A 141 -16.29 12.78 -1.95
C GLU A 141 -15.19 11.82 -2.44
N PHE A 142 -14.39 11.27 -1.53
CA PHE A 142 -13.31 10.35 -1.84
C PHE A 142 -13.78 8.90 -1.90
N GLU A 143 -13.53 8.25 -3.04
CA GLU A 143 -13.65 6.81 -3.15
C GLU A 143 -12.44 6.13 -2.49
N VAL A 144 -12.68 5.26 -1.51
CA VAL A 144 -11.64 4.39 -0.95
C VAL A 144 -11.60 3.07 -1.71
N THR A 145 -10.55 2.82 -2.49
CA THR A 145 -10.50 1.68 -3.40
C THR A 145 -9.12 1.04 -3.56
N LEU A 146 -9.07 -0.13 -4.19
CA LEU A 146 -7.84 -0.80 -4.59
C LEU A 146 -7.53 -0.44 -6.05
N GLU A 147 -6.27 -0.56 -6.41
CA GLU A 147 -5.86 -0.59 -7.82
C GLU A 147 -5.22 -1.94 -8.17
N ALA A 148 -5.18 -2.22 -9.46
CA ALA A 148 -4.48 -3.35 -10.04
C ALA A 148 -2.96 -3.22 -9.82
N THR A 149 -2.24 -4.35 -9.85
CA THR A 149 -0.78 -4.34 -9.83
C THR A 149 -0.23 -3.61 -11.05
N HIS A 150 0.44 -2.48 -10.81
CA HIS A 150 1.03 -1.69 -11.88
C HIS A 150 2.27 -0.92 -11.39
N HIS A 151 3.08 -0.51 -12.37
CA HIS A 151 4.31 0.29 -12.26
C HIS A 151 5.39 -0.22 -11.29
N GLY A 152 6.55 0.44 -11.30
CA GLY A 152 7.67 0.17 -10.39
C GLY A 152 7.50 0.78 -9.01
N PRO A 153 8.54 0.79 -8.17
CA PRO A 153 9.91 0.33 -8.45
C PRO A 153 10.08 -1.19 -8.30
N VAL A 154 11.29 -1.70 -8.55
CA VAL A 154 11.68 -3.09 -8.26
C VAL A 154 12.11 -3.21 -6.79
N ILE A 155 11.35 -3.92 -5.96
CA ILE A 155 11.57 -4.08 -4.50
C ILE A 155 11.40 -5.55 -4.10
N ASN A 156 12.31 -6.08 -3.29
CA ASN A 156 12.29 -7.47 -2.87
C ASN A 156 11.47 -7.70 -1.59
N SER A 157 11.37 -6.70 -0.71
CA SER A 157 10.52 -6.77 0.48
C SER A 157 9.03 -6.59 0.15
N PRO A 158 8.11 -7.13 0.98
CA PRO A 158 6.67 -6.88 0.89
C PRO A 158 6.34 -5.39 0.74
N THR A 159 5.63 -5.03 -0.32
CA THR A 159 5.46 -3.62 -0.72
C THR A 159 4.04 -3.26 -1.15
N MET A 160 3.66 -2.02 -0.88
CA MET A 160 2.44 -1.40 -1.40
C MET A 160 2.62 0.12 -1.59
N PHE A 161 1.79 0.70 -2.43
CA PHE A 161 1.52 2.13 -2.47
C PHE A 161 0.23 2.43 -1.72
N VAL A 162 0.21 3.60 -1.07
CA VAL A 162 -0.96 4.23 -0.45
C VAL A 162 -1.03 5.64 -1.01
N GLU A 163 -2.12 5.97 -1.69
CA GLU A 163 -2.16 7.16 -2.53
C GLU A 163 -3.35 8.07 -2.30
N ILE A 164 -3.17 9.34 -2.67
CA ILE A 164 -4.23 10.34 -2.77
C ILE A 164 -4.38 10.70 -4.24
N GLY A 165 -5.60 10.66 -4.74
CA GLY A 165 -5.94 10.98 -6.12
C GLY A 165 -7.09 11.97 -6.23
N SER A 166 -7.36 12.50 -7.42
CA SER A 166 -6.63 12.21 -8.67
C SER A 166 -6.03 13.45 -9.34
N THR A 167 -6.08 14.60 -8.67
CA THR A 167 -5.64 15.90 -9.19
C THR A 167 -4.85 16.67 -8.13
N GLU A 168 -4.13 17.72 -8.55
CA GLU A 168 -3.34 18.55 -7.64
C GLU A 168 -4.15 19.18 -6.50
N GLU A 169 -5.41 19.54 -6.78
CA GLU A 169 -6.35 20.01 -5.77
C GLU A 169 -6.48 19.00 -4.61
N TYR A 170 -6.69 17.73 -4.94
CA TYR A 170 -6.83 16.66 -3.96
C TYR A 170 -5.52 16.26 -3.31
N TRP A 171 -4.41 16.25 -4.07
CA TRP A 171 -3.07 15.91 -3.54
C TRP A 171 -2.62 16.87 -2.42
N ARG A 172 -3.10 18.11 -2.44
CA ARG A 172 -2.77 19.15 -1.45
C ARG A 172 -3.77 19.24 -0.30
N ARG A 173 -4.84 18.43 -0.29
CA ARG A 173 -5.84 18.48 0.77
C ARG A 173 -5.29 18.00 2.11
N GLN A 174 -5.38 18.86 3.11
CA GLN A 174 -4.82 18.61 4.44
C GLN A 174 -5.55 17.49 5.18
N ASP A 175 -6.86 17.37 5.01
CA ASP A 175 -7.68 16.32 5.63
C ASP A 175 -7.45 14.94 4.99
N ALA A 176 -7.25 14.88 3.68
CA ALA A 176 -6.77 13.67 3.00
C ALA A 176 -5.38 13.27 3.50
N ALA A 177 -4.45 14.23 3.61
CA ALA A 177 -3.12 14.00 4.15
C ALA A 177 -3.12 13.46 5.59
N GLN A 178 -3.94 14.06 6.46
CA GLN A 178 -4.14 13.62 7.84
C GLN A 178 -4.76 12.22 7.92
N THR A 179 -5.68 11.90 7.01
CA THR A 179 -6.31 10.58 6.92
C THR A 179 -5.30 9.49 6.58
N ILE A 180 -4.41 9.73 5.59
CA ILE A 180 -3.32 8.79 5.26
C ILE A 180 -2.31 8.70 6.40
N ALA A 181 -1.93 9.81 7.02
CA ALA A 181 -1.04 9.78 8.18
C ALA A 181 -1.63 8.97 9.35
N LEU A 182 -2.93 9.13 9.63
CA LEU A 182 -3.62 8.37 10.67
C LEU A 182 -3.74 6.89 10.32
N LEU A 183 -3.95 6.55 9.04
CA LEU A 183 -3.90 5.18 8.55
C LEU A 183 -2.54 4.55 8.86
N VAL A 184 -1.44 5.22 8.51
CA VAL A 184 -0.08 4.68 8.75
C VAL A 184 0.18 4.56 10.26
N TRP A 185 -0.19 5.58 11.04
CA TRP A 185 -0.02 5.59 12.50
C TRP A 185 -0.74 4.44 13.21
N GLN A 186 -2.03 4.25 12.91
CA GLN A 186 -2.83 3.16 13.47
C GLN A 186 -2.43 1.81 12.87
N GLY A 187 -2.22 1.77 11.56
CA GLY A 187 -1.89 0.58 10.80
C GLY A 187 -0.58 -0.06 11.24
N LEU A 188 0.42 0.74 11.59
CA LEU A 188 1.71 0.28 12.10
C LEU A 188 1.75 0.12 13.63
N GLY A 189 0.72 0.55 14.37
CA GLY A 189 0.73 0.48 15.84
C GLY A 189 1.71 1.46 16.49
N LEU A 190 1.89 2.63 15.88
CA LEU A 190 2.77 3.68 16.43
C LEU A 190 2.16 4.32 17.69
N GLY A 191 0.83 4.40 17.76
CA GLY A 191 0.10 4.79 18.98
C GLY A 191 -0.05 3.66 20.01
N GLU A 192 -1.09 3.74 20.84
CA GLU A 192 -1.42 2.74 21.87
C GLU A 192 -2.15 1.49 21.32
N GLY A 193 -2.47 1.49 20.02
CA GLY A 193 -3.20 0.40 19.35
C GLY A 193 -2.31 -0.74 18.84
N ILE A 194 -2.94 -1.88 18.52
CA ILE A 194 -2.28 -3.04 17.92
C ILE A 194 -2.11 -2.81 16.41
N SER A 195 -0.91 -3.14 15.89
CA SER A 195 -0.62 -3.11 14.45
C SER A 195 -1.63 -3.91 13.63
N VAL A 196 -2.11 -3.33 12.52
CA VAL A 196 -3.16 -3.91 11.67
C VAL A 196 -2.54 -4.58 10.45
N GLY A 197 -2.82 -5.88 10.28
CA GLY A 197 -2.28 -6.66 9.16
C GLY A 197 -0.89 -7.26 9.40
N ASP A 198 -0.42 -7.28 10.66
CA ASP A 198 0.81 -7.97 11.06
C ASP A 198 0.59 -9.51 11.00
N TRP A 199 1.17 -10.16 9.99
CA TRP A 199 1.03 -11.60 9.73
C TRP A 199 1.90 -12.50 10.62
N PRO A 200 3.17 -12.17 10.91
CA PRO A 200 4.00 -12.91 11.86
C PRO A 200 3.30 -13.15 13.20
N ARG A 201 2.55 -12.17 13.72
CA ARG A 201 1.77 -12.32 14.97
C ARG A 201 0.59 -13.28 14.89
N ASN A 202 0.13 -13.65 13.68
CA ASN A 202 -1.09 -14.45 13.46
C ASN A 202 -0.80 -15.89 13.00
N ASN A 203 0.40 -16.43 13.26
CA ASN A 203 0.82 -17.79 12.89
C ASN A 203 0.66 -18.12 11.39
N GLY A 204 0.71 -17.12 10.50
CA GLY A 204 0.71 -17.32 9.05
C GLY A 204 -0.56 -17.93 8.44
N LYS A 205 -1.68 -18.03 9.18
CA LYS A 205 -2.90 -18.71 8.72
C LYS A 205 -3.81 -17.87 7.80
N ASN A 206 -3.33 -16.73 7.34
CA ASN A 206 -4.13 -15.82 6.53
C ASN A 206 -4.19 -16.29 5.08
N LYS A 207 -5.38 -16.18 4.48
CA LYS A 207 -5.59 -16.56 3.08
C LYS A 207 -5.01 -15.49 2.16
N ILE A 208 -4.18 -15.91 1.21
CA ILE A 208 -3.73 -15.09 0.08
C ILE A 208 -4.80 -15.19 -1.01
N LEU A 209 -5.21 -14.04 -1.55
CA LEU A 209 -6.08 -13.99 -2.73
C LEU A 209 -5.25 -13.53 -3.92
N PHE A 210 -5.22 -14.36 -4.96
CA PHE A 210 -4.72 -13.96 -6.28
C PHE A 210 -5.90 -13.64 -7.18
N GLY A 211 -5.92 -12.42 -7.69
CA GLY A 211 -7.04 -11.88 -8.46
C GLY A 211 -6.68 -11.67 -9.92
N ILE A 212 -7.51 -12.18 -10.84
CA ILE A 212 -7.35 -11.98 -12.29
C ILE A 212 -8.63 -11.35 -12.86
N GLY A 213 -8.46 -10.39 -13.77
CA GLY A 213 -9.55 -9.72 -14.47
C GLY A 213 -10.03 -8.44 -13.80
N GLY A 214 -10.97 -7.75 -14.46
CA GLY A 214 -11.43 -6.42 -14.07
C GLY A 214 -10.61 -5.29 -14.70
N GLY A 215 -11.04 -4.05 -14.45
CA GLY A 215 -10.30 -2.85 -14.82
C GLY A 215 -9.33 -2.42 -13.72
N HIS A 216 -8.72 -1.26 -13.91
CA HIS A 216 -7.70 -0.70 -13.02
C HIS A 216 -8.13 -0.62 -11.54
N TYR A 217 -9.38 -0.25 -11.23
CA TYR A 217 -9.89 -0.16 -9.85
C TYR A 217 -10.47 -1.47 -9.26
N VAL A 218 -10.32 -2.61 -9.97
CA VAL A 218 -10.60 -3.97 -9.46
C VAL A 218 -11.86 -4.14 -8.57
N PRO A 219 -13.06 -3.70 -9.02
CA PRO A 219 -14.25 -3.58 -8.15
C PRO A 219 -14.76 -4.92 -7.58
N ARG A 220 -14.54 -6.04 -8.27
CA ARG A 220 -14.92 -7.37 -7.76
C ARG A 220 -13.96 -7.90 -6.70
N HIS A 221 -12.70 -7.50 -6.75
CA HIS A 221 -11.71 -7.79 -5.72
C HIS A 221 -11.99 -6.96 -4.47
N MET A 222 -12.37 -5.69 -4.68
CA MET A 222 -12.89 -4.82 -3.63
C MET A 222 -14.08 -5.44 -2.88
N ASP A 223 -15.06 -5.98 -3.60
CA ASP A 223 -16.20 -6.68 -3.00
C ASP A 223 -15.73 -7.79 -2.06
N ILE A 224 -14.72 -8.59 -2.44
CA ILE A 224 -14.19 -9.69 -1.64
C ILE A 224 -13.44 -9.20 -0.38
N VAL A 225 -12.66 -8.12 -0.51
CA VAL A 225 -11.85 -7.58 0.60
C VAL A 225 -12.70 -6.84 1.65
N LEU A 226 -13.73 -6.12 1.19
CA LEU A 226 -14.67 -5.39 2.04
C LEU A 226 -15.83 -6.27 2.52
N SER A 227 -16.13 -7.34 1.80
CA SER A 227 -17.31 -8.16 2.01
C SER A 227 -17.05 -9.64 1.71
N PHE A 228 -17.00 -10.42 2.77
CA PHE A 228 -17.47 -11.80 2.71
C PHE A 228 -18.83 -11.84 3.41
N LYS A 229 -19.85 -11.16 2.88
CA LYS A 229 -21.21 -11.41 3.36
C LYS A 229 -21.52 -12.90 3.14
N SER A 230 -22.24 -13.50 4.09
CA SER A 230 -22.54 -14.94 4.07
C SER A 230 -23.12 -15.39 2.72
N TRP A 231 -23.94 -14.56 2.09
CA TRP A 231 -24.54 -14.85 0.78
C TRP A 231 -23.53 -14.86 -0.38
N GLN A 232 -22.52 -13.97 -0.40
CA GLN A 232 -21.48 -13.97 -1.44
C GLN A 232 -20.60 -15.22 -1.32
N ARG A 233 -20.29 -15.61 -0.08
CA ARG A 233 -19.63 -16.89 0.21
C ARG A 233 -20.44 -18.07 -0.33
N ASN A 234 -21.75 -18.05 -0.12
CA ASN A 234 -22.65 -19.11 -0.56
C ASN A 234 -22.81 -19.13 -2.09
N ALA A 235 -22.86 -17.98 -2.75
CA ALA A 235 -22.92 -17.87 -4.21
C ALA A 235 -21.64 -18.40 -4.87
N ILE A 236 -20.47 -18.03 -4.35
CA ILE A 236 -19.17 -18.54 -4.84
C ILE A 236 -19.07 -20.05 -4.58
N LYS A 237 -19.45 -20.52 -3.38
CA LYS A 237 -19.49 -21.96 -3.07
C LYS A 237 -20.44 -22.71 -4.00
N GLY A 238 -21.62 -22.16 -4.26
CA GLY A 238 -22.60 -22.73 -5.19
C GLY A 238 -22.04 -22.87 -6.60
N PHE A 239 -21.47 -21.80 -7.15
CA PHE A 239 -20.83 -21.82 -8.47
C PHE A 239 -19.69 -22.84 -8.56
N LEU A 240 -18.83 -22.94 -7.54
CA LEU A 240 -17.74 -23.91 -7.53
C LEU A 240 -18.25 -25.35 -7.47
N VAL A 241 -19.32 -25.61 -6.72
CA VAL A 241 -20.02 -26.90 -6.71
C VAL A 241 -20.60 -27.21 -8.10
N ASP A 242 -21.29 -26.25 -8.73
CA ASP A 242 -21.87 -26.40 -10.07
C ASP A 242 -20.80 -26.70 -11.14
N ARG A 243 -19.59 -26.15 -10.97
CA ARG A 243 -18.44 -26.40 -11.85
C ARG A 243 -17.61 -27.63 -11.46
N ASN A 244 -18.04 -28.39 -10.46
CA ASN A 244 -17.35 -29.56 -9.93
C ASN A 244 -15.90 -29.27 -9.47
N ILE A 245 -15.65 -28.03 -9.01
CA ILE A 245 -14.35 -27.58 -8.50
C ILE A 245 -14.34 -27.85 -6.99
N LYS A 246 -13.44 -28.72 -6.54
CA LYS A 246 -13.30 -29.04 -5.12
C LYS A 246 -12.84 -27.81 -4.33
N ILE A 247 -13.62 -27.45 -3.30
CA ILE A 247 -13.27 -26.42 -2.34
C ILE A 247 -12.51 -27.10 -1.20
N GLY A 248 -11.17 -27.03 -1.22
CA GLY A 248 -10.35 -27.59 -0.16
C GLY A 248 -10.54 -26.85 1.17
N LYS A 249 -10.64 -27.62 2.26
CA LYS A 249 -10.44 -27.12 3.62
C LYS A 249 -8.94 -26.98 3.89
N PRO A 250 -8.52 -26.16 4.87
CA PRO A 250 -7.11 -26.09 5.28
C PRO A 250 -6.52 -27.42 5.74
N SER A 251 -7.35 -28.42 6.05
CA SER A 251 -6.95 -29.81 6.37
C SER A 251 -6.71 -30.70 5.15
N ASP A 252 -7.06 -30.21 3.96
CA ASP A 252 -7.01 -30.97 2.72
C ASP A 252 -5.70 -30.69 1.94
N PHE A 253 -4.79 -29.90 2.52
CA PHE A 253 -3.46 -29.54 2.02
C PHE A 253 -2.42 -29.63 3.14
#